data_AF-A0A952C1V1-F1
#
_entry.id   AF-A0A952C1V1-F1
#
_cell.length_a   1.000
_cell.length_b   1.000
_cell.length_c   1.000
_cell.angle_alpha   90.00
_cell.angle_beta   90.00
_cell.angle_gamma   90.00
#
_symmetry.space_group_name_H-M   'P 1'
#
loop_
_entity.id
_entity.type
_entity.pdbx_description
1 polymer ?
#
loop_
_entity_poly.entity_id
_entity_poly.type
_entity_poly.pdbx_seq_one_letter_code
_entity_poly.pdbx_strand_id
1 'polypeptide(L)'
;MSERDASSGQETGPEYYEIRIQGHLDAHRWANWFEGLTITPEENGATLLAGWVVDQATLYGLLRKVRDLGMPLLSVTRNETHHHDGSADKESNHE
;
A
#
# COMPACT_ATOMS: atom_id res chain seq x y z
N MET A 1 -21.03 8.80 -31.73
CA MET A 1 -19.83 9.61 -32.06
C MET A 1 -18.97 9.63 -30.81
N SER A 2 -17.71 9.25 -30.95
CA SER A 2 -16.78 8.95 -29.87
C SER A 2 -16.32 10.21 -29.14
N GLU A 3 -16.64 10.31 -27.85
CA GLU A 3 -15.88 11.14 -26.93
C GLU A 3 -14.65 10.33 -26.51
N ARG A 4 -13.50 10.76 -27.02
CA ARG A 4 -12.20 10.29 -26.58
C ARG A 4 -11.89 11.00 -25.27
N ASP A 5 -12.07 10.33 -24.14
CA ASP A 5 -11.37 10.68 -22.91
C ASP A 5 -9.89 10.32 -23.10
N ALA A 6 -9.20 11.20 -23.81
CA ALA A 6 -7.76 11.29 -23.76
C ALA A 6 -7.41 12.11 -22.52
N SER A 7 -6.47 11.60 -21.73
CA SER A 7 -5.74 12.25 -20.63
C SER A 7 -6.16 11.89 -19.21
N SER A 8 -6.20 10.59 -18.87
CA SER A 8 -5.77 10.18 -17.53
C SER A 8 -4.24 10.27 -17.50
N GLY A 9 -3.70 11.49 -17.44
CA GLY A 9 -2.32 11.66 -16.99
C GLY A 9 -2.29 11.09 -15.59
N GLN A 10 -1.74 9.88 -15.44
CA GLN A 10 -1.66 9.20 -14.15
C GLN A 10 -1.13 10.21 -13.15
N GLU A 11 -1.92 10.45 -12.13
CA GLU A 11 -1.58 11.33 -11.02
C GLU A 11 -0.32 10.72 -10.41
N THR A 12 0.87 11.23 -10.76
CA THR A 12 2.16 10.73 -10.27
C THR A 12 2.37 11.23 -8.85
N GLY A 13 1.41 10.94 -7.98
CA GLY A 13 1.54 11.07 -6.54
C GLY A 13 2.00 9.75 -5.94
N PRO A 14 2.50 9.77 -4.69
CA PRO A 14 2.70 8.54 -3.95
C PRO A 14 1.40 7.74 -3.91
N GLU A 15 1.48 6.45 -4.21
CA GLU A 15 0.36 5.51 -4.21
C GLU A 15 0.48 4.61 -2.99
N TYR A 16 -0.64 4.25 -2.36
CA TYR A 16 -0.62 3.33 -1.24
C TYR A 16 -0.67 1.89 -1.75
N TYR A 17 0.27 1.05 -1.31
CA TYR A 17 0.33 -0.36 -1.70
C TYR A 17 0.24 -1.28 -0.49
N GLU A 18 -0.44 -2.40 -0.73
CA GLU A 18 -0.48 -3.56 0.14
C GLU A 18 0.16 -4.76 -0.57
N ILE A 19 1.22 -5.29 0.01
CA ILE A 19 1.98 -6.41 -0.51
C ILE A 19 1.86 -7.54 0.50
N ARG A 20 1.21 -8.65 0.13
CA ARG A 20 1.14 -9.85 0.97
C ARG A 20 2.15 -10.87 0.52
N ILE A 21 2.87 -11.44 1.48
CA ILE A 21 3.88 -12.48 1.24
C ILE A 21 3.65 -13.66 2.19
N GLN A 22 4.02 -14.86 1.75
CA GLN A 22 3.94 -16.07 2.55
C GLN A 22 5.06 -16.11 3.60
N GLY A 23 4.70 -16.42 4.84
CA GLY A 23 5.63 -16.48 5.98
C GLY A 23 5.48 -15.30 6.93
N HIS A 24 6.00 -15.44 8.15
CA HIS A 24 6.02 -14.39 9.16
C HIS A 24 7.36 -13.67 9.17
N LEU A 25 7.35 -12.38 8.83
CA LEU A 25 8.47 -11.49 9.06
C LEU A 25 8.37 -10.88 10.46
N ASP A 26 9.49 -10.89 11.17
CA ASP A 26 9.64 -10.14 12.41
C ASP A 26 9.64 -8.64 12.10
N ALA A 27 8.57 -7.93 12.48
CA ALA A 27 8.42 -6.52 12.17
C ALA A 27 9.59 -5.66 12.67
N HIS A 28 10.19 -6.01 13.82
CA HIS A 28 11.26 -5.23 14.41
C HIS A 28 12.58 -5.34 13.62
N ARG A 29 12.93 -6.56 13.18
CA ARG A 29 14.14 -6.83 12.40
C ARG A 29 14.07 -6.26 10.98
N TRP A 30 12.88 -6.26 10.38
CA TRP A 30 12.72 -5.97 8.96
C TRP A 30 12.19 -4.56 8.65
N ALA A 31 11.70 -3.81 9.66
CA ALA A 31 11.16 -2.46 9.48
C ALA A 31 12.12 -1.51 8.74
N ASN A 32 13.43 -1.55 9.06
CA ASN A 32 14.42 -0.68 8.39
C ASN A 32 14.71 -1.13 6.95
N TRP A 33 14.49 -2.40 6.61
CA TRP A 33 14.74 -2.91 5.27
C TRP A 33 13.60 -2.62 4.31
N PHE A 34 12.37 -2.53 4.82
CA PHE A 34 11.18 -2.18 4.03
C PHE A 34 10.86 -0.66 4.05
N GLU A 35 11.85 0.19 4.32
CA GLU A 35 11.85 1.63 4.01
C GLU A 35 10.58 2.40 4.44
N GLY A 36 10.03 2.06 5.62
CA GLY A 36 8.85 2.76 6.17
C GLY A 36 7.51 2.11 5.85
N LEU A 37 7.48 0.93 5.23
CA LEU A 37 6.28 0.09 5.21
C LEU A 37 5.97 -0.46 6.61
N THR A 38 4.69 -0.47 6.96
CA THR A 38 4.18 -1.20 8.11
C THR A 38 4.21 -2.69 7.82
N ILE A 39 4.82 -3.46 8.71
CA ILE A 39 4.91 -4.92 8.63
C ILE A 39 3.94 -5.52 9.65
N THR A 40 2.91 -6.19 9.16
CA THR A 40 1.87 -6.80 9.99
C THR A 40 1.81 -8.30 9.72
N PRO A 41 2.22 -9.15 10.68
CA PRO A 41 1.98 -10.59 10.60
C PRO A 41 0.48 -10.90 10.63
N GLU A 42 0.00 -11.73 9.72
CA GLU A 42 -1.39 -12.17 9.65
C GLU A 42 -1.54 -13.58 10.29
N GLU A 43 -2.71 -13.89 10.86
CA GLU A 43 -2.98 -15.18 11.52
C GLU A 43 -2.92 -16.38 10.56
N ASN A 44 -3.10 -16.13 9.25
CA ASN A 44 -3.03 -17.14 8.19
C ASN A 44 -1.58 -17.59 7.86
N GLY A 45 -0.58 -17.06 8.56
CA GLY A 45 0.84 -17.36 8.31
C GLY A 45 1.49 -16.49 7.22
N ALA A 46 0.81 -15.45 6.75
CA ALA A 46 1.36 -14.46 5.83
C ALA A 46 1.83 -13.19 6.57
N THR A 47 2.52 -12.32 5.84
CA THR A 47 2.86 -10.98 6.29
C THR A 47 2.32 -9.96 5.30
N LEU A 48 1.63 -8.96 5.82
CA LEU A 48 1.22 -7.77 5.08
C LEU A 48 2.28 -6.68 5.23
N LEU A 49 2.76 -6.17 4.10
CA LEU A 49 3.60 -4.98 4.00
C LEU A 49 2.75 -3.86 3.40
N ALA A 50 2.48 -2.80 4.16
CA ALA A 50 1.57 -1.74 3.73
C ALA A 50 2.19 -0.35 3.91
N GLY A 51 2.03 0.53 2.91
CA GLY A 51 2.55 1.89 2.99
C GLY A 51 2.54 2.66 1.67
N TRP A 52 2.90 3.93 1.77
CA TRP A 52 3.02 4.82 0.62
C TRP A 52 4.29 4.52 -0.18
N VAL A 53 4.12 4.37 -1.48
CA VAL A 53 5.21 4.14 -2.42
C VAL A 53 5.29 5.34 -3.35
N VAL A 54 6.44 6.02 -3.32
CA VAL A 54 6.64 7.30 -4.02
C VAL A 54 6.72 7.15 -5.54
N ASP A 55 7.20 6.01 -6.03
CA ASP A 55 7.30 5.71 -7.45
C ASP A 55 7.39 4.19 -7.70
N GLN A 56 7.21 3.80 -8.96
CA GLN A 56 7.24 2.39 -9.37
C GLN A 56 8.60 1.72 -9.12
N ALA A 57 9.72 2.43 -9.18
CA ALA A 57 11.03 1.86 -8.89
C ALA A 57 11.16 1.47 -7.40
N THR A 58 10.59 2.25 -6.48
CA THR A 58 10.47 1.85 -5.06
C THR A 58 9.64 0.58 -4.92
N LEU A 59 8.48 0.48 -5.60
CA LEU A 59 7.66 -0.73 -5.60
C LEU A 59 8.46 -1.96 -6.06
N TYR A 60 9.12 -1.88 -7.21
CA TYR A 60 9.93 -2.98 -7.74
C TYR A 60 11.13 -3.30 -6.83
N GLY A 61 11.70 -2.31 -6.15
CA GLY A 61 12.72 -2.49 -5.12
C GLY A 61 12.22 -3.33 -3.94
N LEU A 62 10.99 -3.06 -3.47
CA LEU A 62 10.34 -3.84 -2.40
C LEU A 62 10.07 -5.29 -2.84
N LEU A 63 9.54 -5.49 -4.05
CA LEU A 63 9.30 -6.83 -4.59
C LEU A 63 10.60 -7.62 -4.80
N ARG A 64 11.70 -6.94 -5.14
CA ARG A 64 13.02 -7.56 -5.22
C ARG A 64 13.48 -8.07 -3.86
N LYS A 65 13.28 -7.29 -2.77
CA LYS A 65 13.61 -7.72 -1.40
C LYS A 65 12.82 -8.96 -1.00
N VAL A 66 11.52 -9.02 -1.33
CA VAL A 66 10.67 -10.20 -1.12
C VAL A 66 11.23 -11.43 -1.84
N ARG A 67 11.63 -11.28 -3.11
CA ARG A 67 12.27 -12.36 -3.87
C ARG A 67 13.58 -12.81 -3.25
N ASP A 68 14.41 -11.87 -2.81
CA ASP A 68 15.72 -12.16 -2.22
C ASP A 68 15.59 -12.88 -0.85
N LEU A 69 14.45 -12.74 -0.16
CA LEU A 69 14.06 -13.54 1.01
C LEU A 69 13.62 -14.97 0.68
N GLY A 70 13.37 -15.28 -0.59
CA GLY A 70 12.80 -16.57 -1.02
C GLY A 70 11.34 -16.76 -0.58
N MET A 71 10.64 -15.69 -0.21
CA MET A 71 9.23 -15.76 0.21
C MET A 71 8.30 -15.66 -1.00
N PRO A 72 7.33 -16.57 -1.14
CA PRO A 72 6.29 -16.45 -2.15
C PRO A 72 5.50 -15.14 -2.00
N LEU A 73 5.41 -14.38 -3.09
CA LEU A 73 4.51 -13.23 -3.18
C LEU A 73 3.08 -13.74 -3.37
N LEU A 74 2.17 -13.32 -2.49
CA LEU A 74 0.76 -13.73 -2.52
C LEU A 74 -0.10 -12.73 -3.27
N SER A 75 0.04 -11.44 -2.99
CA SER A 75 -0.72 -10.38 -3.68
C SER A 75 0.00 -9.04 -3.65
N VAL A 76 -0.28 -8.20 -4.65
CA VAL A 76 0.07 -6.77 -4.66
C VAL A 76 -1.19 -6.02 -5.03
N THR A 77 -1.64 -5.14 -4.14
CA THR A 77 -2.84 -4.33 -4.33
C THR A 77 -2.47 -2.86 -4.21
N ARG A 78 -2.83 -2.07 -5.21
CA ARG A 78 -2.82 -0.61 -5.10
C ARG A 78 -4.13 -0.19 -4.46
N ASN A 79 -4.06 0.50 -3.32
CA ASN A 79 -5.23 1.11 -2.69
C ASN A 79 -5.23 2.61 -3.01
N GLU A 80 -6.35 3.09 -3.53
CA GLU A 80 -6.64 4.51 -3.61
C GLU A 80 -7.09 4.93 -2.21
N THR A 81 -6.15 5.17 -1.30
CA THR A 81 -6.50 5.87 -0.06
C THR A 81 -6.78 7.32 -0.42
N HIS A 82 -7.98 7.58 -0.96
CA HIS A 82 -8.55 8.90 -1.08
C HIS A 82 -8.54 9.51 0.31
N HIS A 83 -7.68 10.50 0.50
CA HIS A 83 -7.67 11.33 1.69
C HIS A 83 -8.95 12.18 1.66
N HIS A 84 -10.08 11.61 2.07
CA HIS A 84 -11.33 12.33 2.27
C HIS A 84 -11.77 12.15 3.72
N ASP A 85 -10.93 12.64 4.63
CA ASP A 85 -11.30 12.87 6.03
C ASP A 85 -11.74 14.34 6.18
N GLY A 86 -12.97 14.55 6.65
CA GLY A 86 -13.42 15.86 7.12
C GLY A 86 -14.78 16.38 6.65
N SER A 87 -15.86 15.58 6.71
CA SER A 87 -17.20 16.16 6.95
C SER A 87 -17.59 15.84 8.40
N ALA A 88 -17.09 16.67 9.32
CA ALA A 88 -17.73 16.80 10.62
C ALA A 88 -18.95 17.69 10.40
N ASP A 89 -20.06 17.07 10.00
CA ASP A 89 -21.37 17.71 9.97
C ASP A 89 -21.72 18.16 11.40
N LYS A 90 -21.52 19.46 11.64
CA LYS A 90 -22.11 20.17 12.77
C LYS A 90 -23.62 20.18 12.55
N GLU A 91 -24.33 19.30 13.23
CA GLU A 91 -25.75 19.52 13.49
C GLU A 91 -26.09 19.12 14.93
N SER A 92 -25.64 19.95 15.87
CA SER A 92 -26.37 20.16 17.12
C SER A 92 -27.45 21.19 16.84
N ASN A 93 -28.63 20.71 16.46
CA ASN A 93 -29.89 21.45 16.56
C ASN A 93 -30.76 20.63 17.51
N HIS A 94 -30.77 20.95 18.80
CA HIS A 94 -31.75 21.82 19.43
C HIS A 94 -33.19 21.35 19.15
N GLU A 95 -33.73 20.53 20.05
CA GLU A 95 -35.04 20.76 20.67
C GLU A 95 -35.13 20.02 22.01
#